data_AF-A0A8T4FPF1-F1
#
_entry.id   AF-A0A8T4FPF1-F1
#
_cell.length_a   1.000
_cell.length_b   1.000
_cell.length_c   1.000
_cell.angle_alpha   90.00
_cell.angle_beta   90.00
_cell.angle_gamma   90.00
#
_symmetry.space_group_name_H-M   'P 1'
#
loop_
_entity.id
_entity.type
_entity.pdbx_description
1 polymer ?
#
loop_
_entity_poly.entity_id
_entity_poly.type
_entity_poly.pdbx_seq_one_letter_code
_entity_poly.pdbx_strand_id
1 'polypeptide(L)'
;METQTLNTKYGAIRIIGPDESLLKELQKRLTYGFFPLGQEFNDFHYGFVVRCGDEEIPCLKQQPADASQEIAHRLFSIHSCLILETYCKLREKNYDMVYYATPYIRDKQDGQYESGIAHFIFPGDCRPEAPFKVYDGALGDGATGLLTSFMEIFRSHFDEKFSIPYIGLDLRTRSQLGQLSSGFMLFGDRIIFHGTQPREDDIRFELLARRGITEVIHAPSMPMTISPDQLKEAKGQ
;
A
#
# COMPACT_ATOMS: atom_id res chain seq x y z
N MET A 1 -17.63 4.00 -13.65
CA MET A 1 -17.27 2.58 -13.46
C MET A 1 -18.51 1.84 -13.00
N GLU A 2 -18.82 0.71 -13.63
CA GLU A 2 -19.90 -0.17 -13.19
C GLU A 2 -19.53 -0.83 -11.86
N THR A 3 -20.50 -0.96 -10.96
CA THR A 3 -20.32 -1.75 -9.73
C THR A 3 -20.29 -3.22 -10.11
N GLN A 4 -19.25 -3.94 -9.72
CA GLN A 4 -19.17 -5.39 -9.86
C GLN A 4 -19.23 -6.06 -8.49
N THR A 5 -19.69 -7.30 -8.43
CA THR A 5 -19.72 -8.10 -7.20
C THR A 5 -18.86 -9.33 -7.41
N LEU A 6 -17.88 -9.54 -6.53
CA LEU A 6 -17.07 -10.77 -6.48
C LEU A 6 -17.66 -11.72 -5.44
N ASN A 7 -17.95 -12.95 -5.84
CA ASN A 7 -18.46 -13.96 -4.91
C ASN A 7 -17.30 -14.80 -4.37
N THR A 8 -17.06 -14.70 -3.06
CA THR A 8 -16.05 -15.53 -2.38
C THR A 8 -16.74 -16.63 -1.57
N LYS A 9 -15.98 -17.63 -1.13
CA LYS A 9 -16.51 -18.67 -0.22
C LYS A 9 -16.97 -18.14 1.15
N TYR A 10 -16.59 -16.91 1.53
CA TYR A 10 -16.95 -16.29 2.80
C TYR A 10 -18.00 -15.18 2.67
N GLY A 11 -18.46 -14.89 1.45
CA GLY A 11 -19.43 -13.84 1.18
C GLY A 11 -19.10 -13.02 -0.06
N ALA A 12 -20.06 -12.19 -0.47
CA ALA A 12 -19.92 -11.29 -1.60
C ALA A 12 -19.18 -10.01 -1.21
N ILE A 13 -18.30 -9.53 -2.08
CA ILE A 13 -17.65 -8.22 -1.97
C ILE A 13 -18.13 -7.37 -3.13
N ARG A 14 -18.69 -6.19 -2.82
CA ARG A 14 -18.98 -5.17 -3.82
C ARG A 14 -17.71 -4.42 -4.14
N ILE A 15 -17.42 -4.31 -5.42
CA ILE A 15 -16.34 -3.49 -5.93
C ILE A 15 -16.94 -2.25 -6.56
N ILE A 16 -16.60 -1.10 -6.00
CA ILE A 16 -17.14 0.20 -6.40
C ILE A 16 -16.02 1.11 -6.87
N GLY A 17 -16.33 2.02 -7.80
CA GLY A 17 -15.36 3.06 -8.18
C GLY A 17 -15.18 4.10 -7.06
N PRO A 18 -14.07 4.85 -7.04
CA PRO A 18 -13.89 5.96 -6.13
C PRO A 18 -14.88 7.09 -6.47
N ASP A 19 -15.46 7.69 -5.44
CA ASP A 19 -16.23 8.93 -5.59
C ASP A 19 -15.30 10.15 -5.72
N GLU A 20 -15.85 11.29 -6.16
CA GLU A 20 -15.08 12.52 -6.34
C GLU A 20 -14.45 13.04 -5.03
N SER A 21 -15.12 12.80 -3.90
CA SER A 21 -14.64 13.22 -2.58
C SER A 21 -13.36 12.47 -2.21
N LEU A 22 -13.34 11.15 -2.38
CA LEU A 22 -12.15 10.32 -2.16
C LEU A 22 -11.02 10.71 -3.10
N LEU A 23 -11.30 10.95 -4.39
CA LEU A 23 -10.27 11.37 -5.33
C LEU A 23 -9.62 12.70 -4.91
N LYS A 24 -10.43 13.69 -4.51
CA LYS A 24 -9.94 14.97 -3.98
C LYS A 24 -9.13 14.80 -2.71
N GLU A 25 -9.54 13.91 -1.82
CA GLU A 25 -8.78 13.65 -0.61
C GLU A 25 -7.46 12.92 -0.90
N LEU A 26 -7.42 11.96 -1.83
CA LEU A 26 -6.16 11.33 -2.27
C LEU A 26 -5.21 12.37 -2.90
N GLN A 27 -5.73 13.28 -3.73
CA GLN A 27 -4.95 14.39 -4.30
C GLN A 27 -4.31 15.26 -3.20
N LYS A 28 -5.05 15.58 -2.14
CA LYS A 28 -4.55 16.39 -1.02
C LYS A 28 -3.57 15.63 -0.12
N ARG A 29 -3.86 14.37 0.21
CA ARG A 29 -3.13 13.59 1.21
C ARG A 29 -1.79 13.05 0.71
N LEU A 30 -1.75 12.62 -0.54
CA LEU A 30 -0.52 12.06 -1.11
C LEU A 30 0.48 13.17 -1.41
N THR A 31 1.77 12.92 -1.14
CA THR A 31 2.84 13.93 -1.23
C THR A 31 2.78 14.73 -2.53
N TYR A 32 2.80 14.04 -3.68
CA TYR A 32 2.69 14.67 -5.00
C TYR A 32 1.32 14.49 -5.66
N GLY A 33 0.36 13.92 -4.94
CA GLY A 33 -1.04 13.83 -5.37
C GLY A 33 -1.42 12.56 -6.14
N PHE A 34 -2.60 12.63 -6.75
CA PHE A 34 -3.26 11.52 -7.45
C PHE A 34 -3.88 12.04 -8.75
N PHE A 35 -3.55 11.42 -9.87
CA PHE A 35 -3.79 12.00 -11.18
C PHE A 35 -4.81 11.17 -11.97
N PRO A 36 -5.98 11.68 -12.36
CA PRO A 36 -6.83 10.98 -13.31
C PRO A 36 -6.15 10.93 -14.68
N LEU A 37 -5.99 9.74 -15.25
CA LEU A 37 -5.44 9.60 -16.59
C LEU A 37 -6.56 9.97 -17.58
N GLY A 38 -6.36 11.04 -18.35
CA GLY A 38 -7.35 11.51 -19.33
C GLY A 38 -7.69 10.49 -20.42
N GLN A 39 -6.84 9.47 -20.59
CA GLN A 39 -7.09 8.27 -21.37
C GLN A 39 -6.56 7.06 -20.59
N GLU A 40 -7.31 5.96 -20.61
CA GLU A 40 -6.88 4.70 -19.98
C GLU A 40 -5.54 4.23 -20.58
N PHE A 41 -4.60 3.87 -19.71
CA PHE A 41 -3.30 3.35 -20.12
C PHE A 41 -3.11 1.96 -19.53
N ASN A 42 -3.14 0.92 -20.36
CA ASN A 42 -3.06 -0.49 -19.93
C ASN A 42 -4.03 -0.80 -18.77
N ASP A 43 -5.31 -0.41 -18.94
CA ASP A 43 -6.39 -0.58 -17.95
C ASP A 43 -6.19 0.20 -16.62
N PHE A 44 -5.20 1.08 -16.54
CA PHE A 44 -5.09 2.06 -15.46
C PHE A 44 -5.86 3.32 -15.80
N HIS A 45 -6.60 3.83 -14.81
CA HIS A 45 -7.40 5.05 -14.95
C HIS A 45 -6.80 6.21 -14.13
N TYR A 46 -5.86 5.91 -13.23
CA TYR A 46 -5.25 6.89 -12.35
C TYR A 46 -3.73 6.69 -12.23
N GLY A 47 -3.04 7.76 -11.85
CA GLY A 47 -1.62 7.82 -11.52
C GLY A 47 -1.41 8.14 -10.04
N PHE A 48 -0.77 7.24 -9.31
CA PHE A 48 -0.23 7.52 -7.99
C PHE A 48 1.14 8.19 -8.17
N VAL A 49 1.25 9.50 -7.87
CA VAL A 49 2.46 10.24 -8.20
C VAL A 49 3.56 9.93 -7.20
N VAL A 50 4.57 9.18 -7.65
CA VAL A 50 5.72 8.78 -6.83
C VAL A 50 6.92 9.71 -6.99
N ARG A 51 6.95 10.52 -8.04
CA ARG A 51 8.06 11.44 -8.32
C ARG A 51 7.59 12.73 -8.98
N CYS A 52 8.13 13.86 -8.52
CA CYS A 52 7.93 15.18 -9.09
C CYS A 52 9.30 15.80 -9.42
N GLY A 53 9.63 15.92 -10.70
CA GLY A 53 10.99 16.29 -11.12
C GLY A 53 12.03 15.29 -10.59
N ASP A 54 13.01 15.79 -9.83
CA ASP A 54 14.07 14.99 -9.22
C ASP A 54 13.70 14.45 -7.82
N GLU A 55 12.58 14.88 -7.24
CA GLU A 55 12.15 14.49 -5.91
C GLU A 55 11.23 13.25 -5.97
N GLU A 56 11.59 12.20 -5.24
CA GLU A 56 10.83 10.95 -5.17
C GLU A 56 10.28 10.73 -3.76
N ILE A 57 9.09 10.14 -3.66
CA ILE A 57 8.48 9.89 -2.36
C ILE A 57 9.37 8.92 -1.53
N PRO A 58 9.60 9.24 -0.24
CA PRO A 58 10.25 8.32 0.66
C PRO A 58 9.31 7.19 1.10
N CYS A 59 9.90 6.06 1.47
CA CYS A 59 9.23 4.91 2.07
C CYS A 59 10.17 4.22 3.06
N LEU A 60 9.61 3.41 3.95
CA LEU A 60 10.41 2.54 4.82
C LEU A 60 10.49 1.15 4.22
N LYS A 61 11.71 0.70 4.00
CA LYS A 61 12.02 -0.65 3.54
C LYS A 61 12.20 -1.56 4.73
N GLN A 62 11.24 -2.43 4.97
CA GLN A 62 11.33 -3.52 5.93
C GLN A 62 11.92 -4.76 5.25
N GLN A 63 13.17 -5.07 5.58
CA GLN A 63 13.95 -6.09 4.87
C GLN A 63 14.13 -7.35 5.75
N PRO A 64 13.79 -8.55 5.25
CA PRO A 64 14.27 -9.81 5.79
C PRO A 64 15.62 -10.21 5.19
N ALA A 65 16.20 -11.30 5.69
CA ALA A 65 17.41 -11.88 5.10
C ALA A 65 17.22 -12.23 3.61
N ASP A 66 18.30 -12.11 2.85
CA ASP A 66 18.32 -12.45 1.43
C ASP A 66 18.07 -13.96 1.23
N ALA A 67 17.44 -14.32 0.12
CA ALA A 67 16.99 -15.68 -0.11
C ALA A 67 17.15 -16.10 -1.58
N SER A 68 16.93 -17.39 -1.85
CA SER A 68 16.78 -17.89 -3.21
C SER A 68 15.54 -17.28 -3.87
N GLN A 69 15.51 -17.28 -5.21
CA GLN A 69 14.38 -16.79 -5.99
C GLN A 69 13.03 -17.39 -5.54
N GLU A 70 12.98 -18.72 -5.41
CA GLU A 70 11.76 -19.44 -5.00
C GLU A 70 11.23 -18.96 -3.64
N ILE A 71 12.12 -18.84 -2.66
CA ILE A 71 11.77 -18.35 -1.33
C ILE A 71 11.33 -16.89 -1.39
N ALA A 72 12.04 -16.05 -2.15
CA ALA A 72 11.72 -14.63 -2.30
C ALA A 72 10.34 -14.40 -2.92
N HIS A 73 9.96 -15.16 -3.97
CA HIS A 73 8.62 -15.11 -4.55
C HIS A 73 7.55 -15.63 -3.58
N ARG A 74 7.85 -16.68 -2.80
CA ARG A 74 6.94 -17.16 -1.77
C ARG A 74 6.70 -16.10 -0.69
N LEU A 75 7.77 -15.46 -0.21
CA LEU A 75 7.68 -14.36 0.76
C LEU A 75 6.90 -13.17 0.21
N PHE A 76 7.09 -12.84 -1.07
CA PHE A 76 6.37 -11.76 -1.74
C PHE A 76 4.85 -11.99 -1.70
N SER A 77 4.40 -13.20 -2.02
CA SER A 77 2.99 -13.59 -1.95
C SER A 77 2.45 -13.61 -0.51
N ILE A 78 3.23 -14.15 0.43
CA ILE A 78 2.88 -14.18 1.86
C ILE A 78 2.70 -12.76 2.40
N HIS A 79 3.66 -11.87 2.15
CA HIS A 79 3.60 -10.47 2.58
C HIS A 79 2.35 -9.77 2.01
N SER A 80 1.98 -10.02 0.75
CA SER A 80 0.76 -9.48 0.14
C SER A 80 -0.49 -9.82 0.98
N CYS A 81 -0.62 -11.07 1.42
CA CYS A 81 -1.72 -11.52 2.26
C CYS A 81 -1.65 -10.97 3.69
N LEU A 82 -0.47 -10.97 4.31
CA LEU A 82 -0.28 -10.48 5.68
C LEU A 82 -0.54 -8.97 5.81
N ILE A 83 -0.13 -8.19 4.80
CA ILE A 83 -0.42 -6.75 4.73
C ILE A 83 -1.94 -6.53 4.72
N LEU A 84 -2.67 -7.29 3.90
CA LEU A 84 -4.12 -7.14 3.79
C LEU A 84 -4.85 -7.53 5.08
N GLU A 85 -4.43 -8.64 5.70
CA GLU A 85 -4.90 -9.04 7.02
C GLU A 85 -4.62 -7.98 8.09
N THR A 86 -3.47 -7.30 8.00
CA THR A 86 -3.10 -6.19 8.87
C THR A 86 -4.02 -4.99 8.65
N TYR A 87 -4.31 -4.62 7.39
CA TYR A 87 -5.25 -3.55 7.09
C TYR A 87 -6.65 -3.81 7.63
N CYS A 88 -7.14 -5.05 7.56
CA CYS A 88 -8.45 -5.43 8.10
C CYS A 88 -8.58 -5.14 9.60
N LYS A 89 -7.49 -5.24 10.37
CA LYS A 89 -7.48 -4.88 11.80
C LYS A 89 -7.13 -3.41 12.03
N LEU A 90 -6.20 -2.85 11.25
CA LEU A 90 -5.74 -1.47 11.42
C LEU A 90 -6.86 -0.47 11.11
N ARG A 91 -7.73 -0.77 10.15
CA ARG A 91 -8.92 0.06 9.83
C ARG A 91 -9.84 0.26 11.03
N GLU A 92 -9.93 -0.72 11.93
CA GLU A 92 -10.78 -0.66 13.13
C GLU A 92 -10.28 0.37 14.15
N LYS A 93 -9.05 0.87 13.99
CA LYS A 93 -8.46 1.93 14.83
C LYS A 93 -8.97 3.32 14.48
N ASN A 94 -9.63 3.50 13.33
CA ASN A 94 -10.17 4.80 12.86
C ASN A 94 -9.12 5.92 12.82
N TYR A 95 -7.88 5.59 12.44
CA TYR A 95 -6.88 6.61 12.15
C TYR A 95 -7.21 7.34 10.85
N ASP A 96 -7.00 8.64 10.83
CA ASP A 96 -7.00 9.43 9.61
C ASP A 96 -5.63 9.28 8.95
N MET A 97 -5.56 8.53 7.86
CA MET A 97 -4.31 8.22 7.19
C MET A 97 -4.55 7.70 5.77
N VAL A 98 -3.51 7.78 4.96
CA VAL A 98 -3.31 6.89 3.82
C VAL A 98 -2.11 6.02 4.11
N TYR A 99 -2.29 4.69 4.08
CA TYR A 99 -1.23 3.73 4.32
C TYR A 99 -1.14 2.76 3.15
N TYR A 100 0.01 2.76 2.49
CA TYR A 100 0.35 1.86 1.40
C TYR A 100 1.62 1.06 1.74
N ALA A 101 1.43 -0.01 2.50
CA ALA A 101 2.33 -1.14 2.54
C ALA A 101 2.17 -1.99 1.28
N THR A 102 3.29 -2.38 0.67
CA THR A 102 3.30 -3.28 -0.48
C THR A 102 4.55 -4.17 -0.47
N PRO A 103 4.43 -5.46 -0.82
CA PRO A 103 5.60 -6.30 -0.95
C PRO A 103 6.45 -5.84 -2.13
N TYR A 104 7.77 -5.96 -1.98
CA TYR A 104 8.73 -5.74 -3.05
C TYR A 104 9.62 -6.95 -3.22
N ILE A 105 10.11 -7.16 -4.44
CA ILE A 105 11.16 -8.13 -4.75
C ILE A 105 12.25 -7.43 -5.57
N ARG A 106 13.52 -7.69 -5.23
CA ARG A 106 14.67 -7.09 -5.89
C ARG A 106 15.77 -8.13 -6.09
N ASP A 107 16.22 -8.24 -7.33
CA ASP A 107 17.34 -9.08 -7.72
C ASP A 107 18.67 -8.46 -7.24
N LYS A 108 19.55 -9.31 -6.73
CA LYS A 108 20.93 -8.96 -6.37
C LYS A 108 21.90 -9.62 -7.35
N GLN A 109 23.09 -9.03 -7.46
CA GLN A 109 24.08 -9.37 -8.51
C GLN A 109 24.69 -10.78 -8.36
N ASP A 110 24.42 -11.48 -7.26
CA ASP A 110 24.94 -12.78 -6.88
C ASP A 110 23.91 -13.91 -7.00
N GLY A 111 22.77 -13.66 -7.66
CA GLY A 111 21.67 -14.63 -7.77
C GLY A 111 20.82 -14.76 -6.50
N GLN A 112 21.06 -13.89 -5.50
CA GLN A 112 20.18 -13.75 -4.36
C GLN A 112 19.06 -12.74 -4.64
N TYR A 113 17.98 -12.87 -3.89
CA TYR A 113 16.80 -12.04 -4.01
C TYR A 113 16.46 -11.45 -2.64
N GLU A 114 16.12 -10.17 -2.63
CA GLU A 114 15.57 -9.47 -1.47
C GLU A 114 14.05 -9.37 -1.64
N SER A 115 13.27 -9.86 -0.67
CA SER A 115 11.80 -9.81 -0.72
C SER A 115 11.23 -9.30 0.60
N GLY A 116 10.79 -8.06 0.64
CA GLY A 116 10.40 -7.35 1.86
C GLY A 116 9.08 -6.60 1.72
N ILE A 117 8.88 -5.62 2.61
CA ILE A 117 7.71 -4.74 2.59
C ILE A 117 8.20 -3.29 2.48
N ALA A 118 7.62 -2.53 1.57
CA ALA A 118 7.78 -1.10 1.47
C ALA A 118 6.57 -0.42 2.12
N HIS A 119 6.80 0.50 3.05
CA HIS A 119 5.76 1.26 3.74
C HIS A 119 5.77 2.71 3.26
N PHE A 120 4.76 3.08 2.48
CA PHE A 120 4.44 4.46 2.16
C PHE A 120 3.35 4.94 3.12
N ILE A 121 3.64 5.98 3.90
CA ILE A 121 2.80 6.42 5.02
C ILE A 121 2.49 7.89 4.81
N PHE A 122 1.21 8.25 4.85
CA PHE A 122 0.73 9.62 4.74
C PHE A 122 -0.21 9.90 5.92
N PRO A 123 0.32 10.42 7.03
CA PRO A 123 -0.46 10.68 8.23
C PRO A 123 -1.52 11.77 8.01
N GLY A 124 -2.63 11.64 8.72
CA GLY A 124 -3.65 12.66 8.86
C GLY A 124 -3.79 13.18 10.28
N ASP A 125 -4.91 13.80 10.62
CA ASP A 125 -5.07 14.52 11.88
C ASP A 125 -5.29 13.58 13.09
N CYS A 126 -6.06 12.50 12.89
CA CYS A 126 -6.29 11.46 13.89
C CYS A 126 -5.23 10.35 13.76
N ARG A 127 -4.20 10.40 14.58
CA ARG A 127 -3.06 9.46 14.52
C ARG A 127 -2.62 9.02 15.92
N PRO A 128 -2.06 7.81 16.07
CA PRO A 128 -1.51 7.37 17.34
C PRO A 128 -0.23 8.14 17.67
N GLU A 129 -0.09 8.53 18.93
CA GLU A 129 1.15 9.11 19.43
C GLU A 129 2.23 8.02 19.56
N ALA A 130 3.46 8.39 19.23
CA ALA A 130 4.63 7.53 19.45
C ALA A 130 5.56 8.18 20.46
N PRO A 131 6.19 7.40 21.37
CA PRO A 131 7.15 7.94 22.33
C PRO A 131 8.40 8.54 21.66
N PHE A 132 8.69 8.12 20.43
CA PHE A 132 9.78 8.64 19.61
C PHE A 132 9.28 8.90 18.19
N LYS A 133 9.77 9.98 17.57
CA LYS A 133 9.37 10.44 16.21
C LYS A 133 10.46 10.18 15.19
N VAL A 134 10.91 8.92 15.08
CA VAL A 134 12.11 8.53 14.32
C VAL A 134 11.99 8.83 12.83
N TYR A 135 10.79 8.64 12.25
CA TYR A 135 10.58 8.77 10.80
C TYR A 135 9.69 9.96 10.40
N ASP A 136 9.19 10.71 11.38
CA ASP A 136 8.20 11.77 11.15
C ASP A 136 8.76 12.92 10.30
N GLY A 137 10.05 13.22 10.46
CA GLY A 137 10.71 14.26 9.66
C GLY A 137 10.76 13.94 8.16
N ALA A 138 10.70 12.66 7.78
CA ALA A 138 10.76 12.22 6.37
C ALA A 138 9.38 11.85 5.81
N LEU A 139 8.47 11.33 6.64
CA LEU A 139 7.19 10.75 6.21
C LEU A 139 5.96 11.55 6.67
N GLY A 140 6.16 12.62 7.44
CA GLY A 140 5.10 13.43 8.03
C GLY A 140 4.86 13.12 9.51
N ASP A 141 4.33 14.10 10.23
CA ASP A 141 4.10 14.02 11.68
C ASP A 141 3.15 12.86 12.04
N GLY A 142 3.59 12.01 12.97
CA GLY A 142 2.95 10.78 13.44
C GLY A 142 3.04 9.57 12.50
N ALA A 143 3.88 9.62 11.46
CA ALA A 143 4.20 8.44 10.66
C ALA A 143 4.81 7.31 11.51
N THR A 144 5.64 7.64 12.50
CA THR A 144 6.23 6.63 13.41
C THR A 144 5.15 5.89 14.19
N GLY A 145 4.13 6.59 14.70
CA GLY A 145 3.02 5.96 15.43
C GLY A 145 2.20 5.02 14.56
N LEU A 146 1.90 5.44 13.33
CA LEU A 146 1.19 4.61 12.35
C LEU A 146 1.98 3.35 12.01
N LEU A 147 3.29 3.48 11.76
CA LEU A 147 4.16 2.34 11.54
C LEU A 147 4.18 1.39 12.74
N THR A 148 4.29 1.91 13.97
CA THR A 148 4.27 1.09 15.18
C THR A 148 2.97 0.30 15.31
N SER A 149 1.82 0.95 15.10
CA SER A 149 0.51 0.29 15.12
C SER A 149 0.39 -0.77 14.03
N PHE A 150 0.85 -0.47 12.82
CA PHE A 150 0.91 -1.45 11.74
C PHE A 150 1.78 -2.64 12.16
N MET A 151 2.98 -2.41 12.68
CA MET A 151 3.94 -3.45 13.03
C MET A 151 3.48 -4.33 14.20
N GLU A 152 2.79 -3.77 15.20
CA GLU A 152 2.18 -4.53 16.30
C GLU A 152 1.12 -5.51 15.77
N ILE A 153 0.22 -5.02 14.91
CA ILE A 153 -0.81 -5.85 14.28
C ILE A 153 -0.17 -6.87 13.35
N PHE A 154 0.77 -6.44 12.51
CA PHE A 154 1.46 -7.29 11.55
C PHE A 154 2.18 -8.45 12.25
N ARG A 155 2.84 -8.16 13.38
CA ARG A 155 3.52 -9.18 14.18
C ARG A 155 2.56 -10.16 14.86
N SER A 156 1.33 -9.74 15.15
CA SER A 156 0.30 -10.62 15.71
C SER A 156 -0.16 -11.75 14.78
N HIS A 157 0.24 -11.71 13.50
CA HIS A 157 -0.04 -12.77 12.53
C HIS A 157 1.01 -13.89 12.53
N PHE A 158 2.14 -13.70 13.22
CA PHE A 158 3.17 -14.72 13.38
C PHE A 158 2.87 -15.59 14.61
N ASP A 159 3.23 -16.86 14.52
CA ASP A 159 3.20 -17.80 15.65
C ASP A 159 4.62 -18.37 15.89
N GLU A 160 4.78 -19.23 16.89
CA GLU A 160 6.09 -19.84 17.20
C GLU A 160 6.68 -20.66 16.04
N LYS A 161 5.85 -21.14 15.11
CA LYS A 161 6.25 -21.97 13.97
C LYS A 161 6.46 -21.17 12.70
N PHE A 162 5.93 -19.96 12.64
CA PHE A 162 5.99 -19.08 11.48
C PHE A 162 6.35 -17.66 11.90
N SER A 163 7.64 -17.32 11.74
CA SER A 163 8.13 -15.95 11.86
C SER A 163 9.07 -15.62 10.69
N ILE A 164 9.02 -14.37 10.24
CA ILE A 164 9.94 -13.84 9.22
C ILE A 164 10.96 -12.96 9.96
N PRO A 165 12.25 -13.33 10.00
CA PRO A 165 13.26 -12.52 10.65
C PRO A 165 13.56 -11.27 9.82
N TYR A 166 13.13 -10.12 10.31
CA TYR A 166 13.48 -8.83 9.71
C TYR A 166 14.79 -8.32 10.29
N ILE A 167 15.71 -7.91 9.41
CA ILE A 167 17.05 -7.47 9.77
C ILE A 167 17.17 -5.94 9.86
N GLY A 168 16.19 -5.20 9.34
CA GLY A 168 16.22 -3.74 9.41
C GLY A 168 14.99 -3.03 8.85
N LEU A 169 14.94 -1.73 9.15
CA LEU A 169 14.02 -0.74 8.62
C LEU A 169 14.86 0.45 8.14
N ASP A 170 14.86 0.71 6.85
CA ASP A 170 15.65 1.79 6.25
C ASP A 170 14.78 2.74 5.43
N LEU A 171 15.08 4.03 5.48
CA LEU A 171 14.48 5.01 4.57
C LEU A 171 15.02 4.82 3.15
N ARG A 172 14.13 4.69 2.17
CA ARG A 172 14.44 4.51 0.75
C ARG A 172 13.47 5.27 -0.12
N THR A 173 13.85 5.53 -1.36
CA THR A 173 12.89 5.95 -2.38
C THR A 173 12.33 4.75 -3.13
N ARG A 174 11.20 4.92 -3.81
CA ARG A 174 10.59 3.86 -4.63
C ARG A 174 11.57 3.26 -5.64
N SER A 175 12.34 4.07 -6.36
CA SER A 175 13.28 3.60 -7.39
C SER A 175 14.45 2.76 -6.86
N GLN A 176 14.77 2.88 -5.57
CA GLN A 176 15.78 2.05 -4.90
C GLN A 176 15.25 0.63 -4.57
N LEU A 177 13.95 0.41 -4.71
CA LEU A 177 13.29 -0.88 -4.61
C LEU A 177 13.16 -1.51 -6.00
N GLY A 178 13.10 -2.84 -6.06
CA GLY A 178 12.87 -3.56 -7.32
C GLY A 178 11.42 -3.47 -7.79
N GLN A 179 10.85 -4.62 -8.09
CA GLN A 179 9.45 -4.74 -8.44
C GLN A 179 8.59 -4.61 -7.18
N LEU A 180 7.53 -3.79 -7.25
CA LEU A 180 6.46 -3.73 -6.24
C LEU A 180 5.25 -4.53 -6.72
N SER A 181 4.45 -5.03 -5.77
CA SER A 181 3.13 -5.55 -6.10
C SER A 181 2.11 -4.42 -6.26
N SER A 182 1.27 -4.52 -7.29
CA SER A 182 -0.03 -3.86 -7.29
C SER A 182 -0.94 -4.58 -6.29
N GLY A 183 -1.40 -3.83 -5.29
CA GLY A 183 -2.08 -4.41 -4.15
C GLY A 183 -3.20 -3.52 -3.66
N PHE A 184 -3.23 -3.35 -2.35
CA PHE A 184 -4.25 -2.59 -1.63
C PHE A 184 -3.59 -1.45 -0.85
N MET A 185 -4.38 -0.41 -0.57
CA MET A 185 -4.04 0.69 0.33
C MET A 185 -5.19 0.85 1.30
N LEU A 186 -4.87 1.31 2.50
CA LEU A 186 -5.85 1.69 3.49
C LEU A 186 -5.98 3.22 3.50
N PHE A 187 -7.18 3.72 3.25
CA PHE A 187 -7.54 5.14 3.38
C PHE A 187 -8.54 5.28 4.52
N GLY A 188 -8.08 5.75 5.67
CA GLY A 188 -8.88 5.74 6.89
C GLY A 188 -9.34 4.32 7.24
N ASP A 189 -10.65 4.08 7.14
CA ASP A 189 -11.27 2.78 7.32
C ASP A 189 -11.59 2.04 6.00
N ARG A 190 -11.30 2.65 4.84
CA ARG A 190 -11.67 2.14 3.50
C ARG A 190 -10.50 1.43 2.85
N ILE A 191 -10.77 0.29 2.23
CA ILE A 191 -9.76 -0.48 1.49
C ILE A 191 -9.87 -0.13 0.01
N ILE A 192 -8.76 0.32 -0.57
CA ILE A 192 -8.64 0.66 -1.99
C ILE A 192 -7.77 -0.39 -2.67
N PHE A 193 -8.28 -0.98 -3.75
CA PHE A 193 -7.56 -1.86 -4.66
C PHE A 193 -7.07 -1.08 -5.88
N HIS A 194 -5.77 -1.19 -6.18
CA HIS A 194 -5.10 -0.40 -7.24
C HIS A 194 -4.78 -1.22 -8.48
N GLY A 195 -5.02 -2.54 -8.45
CA GLY A 195 -4.82 -3.38 -9.61
C GLY A 195 -5.83 -3.07 -10.72
N THR A 196 -5.48 -3.43 -11.95
CA THR A 196 -6.32 -3.17 -13.13
C THR A 196 -7.64 -3.93 -13.06
N GLN A 197 -7.59 -5.22 -12.70
CA GLN A 197 -8.78 -6.08 -12.69
C GLN A 197 -8.92 -6.86 -11.37
N PRO A 198 -10.00 -6.63 -10.61
CA PRO A 198 -10.45 -7.49 -9.52
C PRO A 198 -10.88 -8.85 -10.08
N ARG A 199 -10.50 -9.95 -9.42
CA ARG A 199 -10.82 -11.31 -9.89
C ARG A 199 -11.30 -12.18 -8.74
N GLU A 200 -12.27 -13.05 -9.02
CA GLU A 200 -12.81 -13.99 -8.02
C GLU A 200 -11.79 -15.04 -7.56
N ASP A 201 -10.79 -15.37 -8.40
CA ASP A 201 -9.74 -16.33 -8.10
C ASP A 201 -8.60 -15.76 -7.25
N ASP A 202 -8.60 -14.46 -6.96
CA ASP A 202 -7.61 -13.82 -6.13
C ASP A 202 -7.96 -13.99 -4.65
N ILE A 203 -7.20 -14.87 -3.99
CA ILE A 203 -7.31 -15.23 -2.57
C ILE A 203 -7.39 -14.02 -1.63
N ARG A 204 -6.84 -12.87 -2.03
CA ARG A 204 -6.87 -11.63 -1.25
C ARG A 204 -8.30 -11.12 -1.04
N PHE A 205 -9.19 -11.28 -2.03
CA PHE A 205 -10.61 -10.95 -1.84
C PHE A 205 -11.30 -11.93 -0.90
N GLU A 206 -10.94 -13.23 -0.92
CA GLU A 206 -11.47 -14.16 0.09
C GLU A 206 -11.04 -13.77 1.52
N LEU A 207 -9.80 -13.30 1.70
CA LEU A 207 -9.31 -12.83 3.00
C LEU A 207 -10.11 -11.62 3.51
N LEU A 208 -10.41 -10.68 2.61
CA LEU A 208 -11.27 -9.53 2.92
C LEU A 208 -12.67 -9.98 3.37
N ALA A 209 -13.32 -10.84 2.59
CA ALA A 209 -14.65 -11.35 2.93
C ALA A 209 -14.65 -12.11 4.25
N ARG A 210 -13.62 -12.92 4.52
CA ARG A 210 -13.44 -13.63 5.79
C ARG A 210 -13.37 -12.69 7.00
N ARG A 211 -12.88 -11.46 6.79
CA ARG A 211 -12.79 -10.40 7.80
C ARG A 211 -14.03 -9.50 7.84
N GLY A 212 -15.10 -9.88 7.16
CA GLY A 212 -16.35 -9.13 7.13
C GLY A 212 -16.31 -7.89 6.25
N ILE A 213 -15.30 -7.74 5.38
CA ILE A 213 -15.26 -6.67 4.40
C ILE A 213 -16.23 -7.00 3.27
N THR A 214 -17.23 -6.16 3.09
CA THR A 214 -18.28 -6.32 2.08
C THR A 214 -18.13 -5.37 0.91
N GLU A 215 -17.20 -4.42 0.99
CA GLU A 215 -16.97 -3.39 -0.02
C GLU A 215 -15.50 -3.05 -0.15
N VAL A 216 -15.03 -2.91 -1.39
CA VAL A 216 -13.68 -2.48 -1.76
C VAL A 216 -13.79 -1.43 -2.85
N ILE A 217 -12.99 -0.37 -2.72
CA ILE A 217 -12.92 0.69 -3.72
C ILE A 217 -11.89 0.28 -4.76
N HIS A 218 -12.26 0.25 -6.04
CA HIS A 218 -11.38 -0.05 -7.15
C HIS A 218 -10.95 1.23 -7.85
N ALA A 219 -9.71 1.62 -7.59
CA ALA A 219 -9.06 2.77 -8.20
C ALA A 219 -7.82 2.27 -8.96
N PRO A 220 -7.98 1.69 -10.16
CA PRO A 220 -6.88 1.09 -10.91
C PRO A 220 -5.84 2.17 -11.19
N SER A 221 -4.69 2.06 -10.51
CA SER A 221 -3.67 3.11 -10.49
C SER A 221 -2.26 2.56 -10.63
N MET A 222 -1.40 3.36 -11.26
CA MET A 222 0.01 3.03 -11.47
C MET A 222 0.93 4.11 -10.90
N PRO A 223 2.16 3.77 -10.49
CA PRO A 223 3.18 4.75 -10.15
C PRO A 223 3.44 5.70 -11.33
N MET A 224 3.41 7.00 -11.07
CA MET A 224 3.60 8.04 -12.09
C MET A 224 4.71 9.02 -11.69
N THR A 225 5.45 9.49 -12.70
CA THR A 225 6.37 10.63 -12.57
C THR A 225 5.77 11.81 -13.29
N ILE A 226 5.80 12.99 -12.66
CA ILE A 226 5.31 14.24 -13.23
C ILE A 226 6.40 15.31 -13.21
N SER A 227 6.23 16.36 -14.00
CA SER A 227 7.03 17.58 -13.88
C SER A 227 6.50 18.49 -12.75
N PRO A 228 7.32 19.44 -12.23
CA PRO A 228 6.86 20.41 -11.24
C PRO A 228 5.64 21.23 -11.66
N ASP A 229 5.49 21.53 -12.95
CA ASP A 229 4.35 22.32 -13.46
C ASP A 229 3.01 21.58 -13.37
N GLN A 230 3.05 20.24 -13.37
CA GLN A 230 1.87 19.38 -13.23
C GLN A 230 1.46 19.16 -11.76
N LEU A 231 2.26 19.63 -10.80
CA LEU A 231 2.01 19.36 -9.38
C LEU A 231 0.68 19.94 -8.92
N LYS A 232 0.31 21.15 -9.37
CA LYS A 232 -0.98 21.76 -8.98
C LYS A 232 -2.15 20.88 -9.39
N GLU A 233 -2.17 20.42 -10.64
CA GLU A 233 -3.20 19.53 -11.17
C GLU A 233 -3.23 18.20 -10.40
N ALA A 234 -2.07 17.59 -10.13
CA ALA A 234 -1.99 16.37 -9.33
C ALA A 234 -2.49 16.54 -7.89
N LYS A 235 -2.37 17.75 -7.34
CA LYS A 235 -2.90 18.15 -6.02
C LYS A 235 -4.36 18.63 -6.08
N GLY A 236 -5.00 18.61 -7.25
CA GLY A 236 -6.39 19.04 -7.46
C GLY A 236 -6.59 20.55 -7.36
N GLN A 237 -5.59 21.34 -7.74
CA GLN A 237 -5.58 22.82 -7.71
C GLN A 237 -5.66 23.44 -9.10
#